data_AF-A0AAE5QFF2-F1
#
_entry.id   AF-A0AAE5QFF2-F1
#
_cell.length_a   1.000
_cell.length_b   1.000
_cell.length_c   1.000
_cell.angle_alpha   90.00
_cell.angle_beta   90.00
_cell.angle_gamma   90.00
#
_symmetry.space_group_name_H-M   'P 1'
#
loop_
_entity.id
_entity.type
_entity.pdbx_description
1 polymer ?
#
loop_
_entity_poly.entity_id
_entity_poly.type
_entity_poly.pdbx_seq_one_letter_code
_entity_poly.pdbx_strand_id
1 'polypeptide(L)'
;MPKNTTQQSWIATLIELVQVFFTSFRQSKRGRTWHQHVVPYKNAWAVRREGNKRITSKHRLQLTAINKAKRLARKYKADVIIHREDGTIRDRINYE
;
A
#
# COMPACT_ATOMS: atom_id res chain seq x y z
N MET A 1 -1.02 -49.92 39.23
CA MET A 1 -0.71 -48.57 39.76
C MET A 1 -0.72 -47.57 38.61
N PRO A 2 -1.59 -46.54 38.61
CA PRO A 2 -1.68 -45.54 37.56
C PRO A 2 -0.91 -44.24 37.92
N LYS A 3 -0.28 -43.62 36.91
CA LYS A 3 0.24 -42.23 36.87
C LYS A 3 0.20 -41.80 35.40
N ASN A 4 -0.91 -41.27 34.88
CA ASN A 4 -1.40 -39.89 34.87
C ASN A 4 -0.83 -38.97 33.76
N THR A 5 -1.75 -38.49 32.92
CA THR A 5 -1.79 -37.20 32.19
C THR A 5 -0.86 -37.06 30.98
N THR A 6 -1.33 -36.76 29.75
CA THR A 6 -1.79 -35.41 29.38
C THR A 6 -2.45 -35.35 27.99
N GLN A 7 -3.76 -35.10 27.97
CA GLN A 7 -4.49 -34.04 27.21
C GLN A 7 -3.81 -33.32 26.01
N GLN A 8 -3.15 -33.96 25.04
CA GLN A 8 -2.54 -33.24 23.90
C GLN A 8 -2.54 -34.01 22.57
N SER A 9 -3.71 -34.40 22.08
CA SER A 9 -3.85 -35.04 20.75
C SER A 9 -4.89 -34.38 19.83
N TRP A 10 -5.50 -33.27 20.26
CA TRP A 10 -6.56 -32.54 19.52
C TRP A 10 -6.16 -31.12 19.08
N ILE A 11 -4.93 -30.67 19.40
CA ILE A 11 -4.41 -29.34 18.98
C ILE A 11 -3.60 -29.46 17.68
N ALA A 12 -3.14 -30.66 17.32
CA ALA A 12 -2.26 -30.88 16.17
C ALA A 12 -2.97 -30.85 14.80
N THR A 13 -4.28 -31.06 14.74
CA THR A 13 -5.07 -30.95 13.49
C THR A 13 -5.63 -29.55 13.25
N LEU A 14 -5.67 -28.70 14.29
CA LEU A 14 -6.19 -27.32 14.16
C LEU A 14 -5.12 -26.32 13.70
N ILE A 15 -3.88 -26.76 13.52
CA ILE A 15 -2.77 -25.93 12.99
C ILE A 15 -2.61 -26.12 11.47
N GLU A 16 -3.01 -27.25 10.88
CA GLU A 16 -2.93 -27.46 9.42
C GLU A 16 -3.91 -26.56 8.63
N LEU A 17 -5.10 -26.26 9.18
CA LEU A 17 -6.06 -25.35 8.53
C LEU A 17 -5.76 -23.86 8.78
N VAL A 18 -4.99 -23.52 9.81
CA VAL A 18 -4.61 -22.14 10.11
C VAL A 18 -3.43 -21.67 9.24
N GLN A 19 -2.62 -22.57 8.69
CA GLN A 19 -1.58 -22.19 7.72
C GLN A 19 -2.15 -21.80 6.34
N VAL A 20 -3.26 -22.39 5.91
CA VAL A 20 -3.90 -22.01 4.63
C VAL A 20 -4.50 -20.60 4.72
N PHE A 21 -5.08 -20.23 5.89
CA PHE A 21 -5.70 -18.91 6.07
C PHE A 21 -4.73 -17.78 6.44
N PHE A 22 -3.53 -18.10 6.96
CA PHE A 22 -2.54 -17.08 7.38
C PHE A 22 -1.37 -16.89 6.39
N THR A 23 -1.46 -17.38 5.16
CA THR A 23 -0.38 -17.19 4.16
C THR A 23 -0.56 -15.94 3.29
N SER A 24 -1.69 -15.23 3.40
CA SER A 24 -1.93 -14.03 2.57
C SER A 24 -1.59 -12.69 3.25
N PHE A 25 -1.36 -12.64 4.56
CA PHE A 25 -0.83 -11.44 5.23
C PHE A 25 0.70 -11.41 5.26
N ARG A 26 1.36 -11.92 4.21
CA ARG A 26 2.67 -11.40 3.84
C ARG A 26 2.45 -10.06 3.17
N GLN A 27 2.04 -9.05 3.94
CA GLN A 27 2.18 -7.67 3.50
C GLN A 27 3.69 -7.47 3.27
N SER A 28 4.09 -7.57 2.00
CA SER A 28 5.48 -7.52 1.60
C SER A 28 6.11 -6.31 2.27
N LYS A 29 7.12 -6.52 3.12
CA LYS A 29 7.90 -5.46 3.75
C LYS A 29 8.74 -4.73 2.70
N ARG A 30 8.10 -4.12 1.69
CA ARG A 30 8.78 -3.12 0.86
C ARG A 30 9.07 -1.94 1.77
N GLY A 31 10.32 -1.48 1.74
CA GLY A 31 10.76 -0.33 2.52
C GLY A 31 9.90 0.90 2.22
N ARG A 32 9.92 1.87 3.14
CA ARG A 32 9.20 3.14 2.94
C ARG A 32 9.76 3.86 1.71
N THR A 33 8.92 4.09 0.70
CA THR A 33 9.27 4.89 -0.46
C THR A 33 8.66 6.30 -0.40
N TRP A 34 9.19 7.19 -1.23
CA TRP A 34 8.71 8.57 -1.35
C TRP A 34 8.04 8.86 -2.69
N HIS A 35 7.71 7.82 -3.46
CA HIS A 35 7.00 7.98 -4.72
C HIS A 35 5.63 8.63 -4.48
N GLN A 36 5.27 9.53 -5.39
CA GLN A 36 4.08 10.35 -5.28
C GLN A 36 3.05 9.89 -6.30
N HIS A 37 1.87 9.49 -5.85
CA HIS A 37 0.76 9.09 -6.70
C HIS A 37 -0.21 10.24 -6.85
N VAL A 38 -0.58 10.54 -8.09
CA VAL A 38 -1.71 11.40 -8.43
C VAL A 38 -2.90 10.49 -8.72
N VAL A 39 -3.87 10.45 -7.81
CA VAL A 39 -5.02 9.54 -7.86
C VAL A 39 -6.36 10.29 -7.90
N PRO A 40 -7.41 9.73 -8.54
CA PRO A 40 -8.76 10.26 -8.41
C PRO A 40 -9.23 10.17 -6.94
N TYR A 41 -9.93 11.21 -6.47
CA TYR A 41 -10.41 11.30 -5.08
C TYR A 41 -11.64 12.21 -4.96
N LYS A 42 -12.82 11.63 -4.68
CA LYS A 42 -14.08 12.35 -4.41
C LYS A 42 -14.36 13.49 -5.40
N ASN A 43 -14.51 13.14 -6.69
CA ASN A 43 -14.75 14.06 -7.81
C ASN A 43 -13.64 15.13 -7.98
N ALA A 44 -12.42 14.78 -7.57
CA ALA A 44 -11.25 15.63 -7.61
C ALA A 44 -10.00 14.77 -7.75
N TRP A 45 -8.83 15.39 -7.58
CA TRP A 45 -7.54 14.72 -7.65
C TRP A 45 -6.79 14.86 -6.33
N ALA A 46 -6.03 13.83 -5.95
CA ALA A 46 -5.25 13.85 -4.74
C ALA A 46 -3.81 13.40 -5.00
N VAL A 47 -2.90 13.98 -4.23
CA VAL A 47 -1.52 13.49 -4.13
C VAL A 47 -1.44 12.57 -2.92
N ARG A 48 -0.94 11.35 -3.09
CA ARG A 48 -0.73 10.37 -2.02
C ARG A 48 0.67 9.80 -2.14
N ARG A 49 1.43 9.76 -1.04
CA ARG A 49 2.70 9.03 -1.02
C ARG A 49 2.43 7.52 -1.05
N GLU A 50 3.24 6.78 -1.78
CA GLU A 50 3.24 5.32 -1.79
C GLU A 50 3.27 4.76 -0.34
N GLY A 51 2.46 3.73 -0.10
CA GLY A 51 2.25 3.14 1.23
C GLY A 51 1.54 4.02 2.29
N ASN A 52 1.15 5.27 1.98
CA ASN A 52 0.43 6.12 2.94
C ASN A 52 -1.09 5.86 2.92
N LYS A 53 -1.71 5.76 4.11
CA LYS A 53 -3.17 5.61 4.26
C LYS A 53 -3.93 6.91 3.99
N ARG A 54 -3.30 8.06 4.27
CA ARG A 54 -3.92 9.38 4.10
C ARG A 54 -3.39 10.08 2.84
N ILE A 55 -4.24 10.88 2.21
CA ILE A 55 -3.82 11.77 1.13
C ILE A 55 -2.94 12.90 1.69
N THR A 56 -1.97 13.35 0.90
CA THR A 56 -1.09 14.47 1.23
C THR A 56 -1.76 15.81 0.91
N SER A 57 -2.54 15.87 -0.18
CA SER A 57 -3.28 17.08 -0.58
C SER A 57 -4.40 16.74 -1.57
N LYS A 58 -5.47 17.54 -1.57
CA LYS A 58 -6.58 17.49 -2.54
C LYS A 58 -6.48 18.68 -3.50
N HIS A 59 -6.83 18.46 -4.76
CA HIS A 59 -6.75 19.42 -5.85
C HIS A 59 -7.97 19.24 -6.77
N ARG A 60 -8.51 20.35 -7.30
CA ARG A 60 -9.64 20.27 -8.24
C ARG A 60 -9.26 19.63 -9.57
N LEU A 61 -8.05 19.91 -10.08
CA LEU A 61 -7.58 19.48 -11.39
C LEU A 61 -6.44 18.47 -11.26
N GLN A 62 -6.33 17.57 -12.23
CA GLN A 62 -5.21 16.61 -12.29
C GLN A 62 -3.87 17.34 -12.44
N LEU A 63 -3.84 18.37 -13.29
CA LEU A 63 -2.63 19.15 -13.55
C LEU A 63 -2.07 19.80 -12.27
N THR A 64 -2.93 20.34 -11.41
CA THR A 64 -2.48 20.96 -10.15
C THR A 64 -1.97 19.92 -9.16
N ALA A 65 -2.59 18.73 -9.12
CA ALA A 65 -2.08 17.59 -8.35
C ALA A 65 -0.71 17.12 -8.88
N ILE A 66 -0.53 17.01 -10.21
CA ILE A 66 0.75 16.67 -10.85
C ILE A 66 1.83 17.68 -10.47
N ASN A 67 1.54 18.98 -10.53
CA ASN A 67 2.49 20.03 -10.16
C ASN A 67 2.89 19.96 -8.67
N LYS A 68 1.97 19.57 -7.79
CA LYS A 68 2.31 19.33 -6.37
C LYS A 68 3.13 18.05 -6.20
N ALA A 69 2.78 16.97 -6.89
CA ALA A 69 3.50 15.71 -6.86
C ALA A 69 4.95 15.87 -7.36
N LYS A 70 5.17 16.55 -8.51
CA LYS A 70 6.51 16.88 -9.05
C LYS A 70 7.39 17.62 -8.03
N ARG A 71 6.83 18.59 -7.31
CA ARG A 71 7.57 19.32 -6.27
C ARG A 71 8.02 18.41 -5.13
N LEU A 72 7.17 17.49 -4.70
CA LEU A 72 7.50 16.53 -3.65
C LEU A 72 8.49 15.47 -4.13
N ALA A 73 8.25 14.91 -5.31
CA ALA A 73 9.11 13.95 -6.00
C ALA A 73 10.55 14.47 -6.14
N ARG A 74 10.73 15.70 -6.63
CA ARG A 74 12.06 16.34 -6.71
C ARG A 74 12.73 16.50 -5.36
N LYS A 75 11.98 16.84 -4.31
CA LYS A 75 12.51 16.99 -2.95
C LYS A 75 13.02 15.66 -2.38
N TYR A 76 12.36 14.56 -2.71
CA TYR A 76 12.65 13.24 -2.16
C TYR A 76 13.38 12.29 -3.12
N LYS A 77 13.77 12.76 -4.31
CA LYS A 77 14.37 11.95 -5.40
C LYS A 77 13.56 10.68 -5.64
N ALA A 78 12.30 10.86 -6.00
CA ALA A 78 11.35 9.76 -6.14
C ALA A 78 10.38 10.00 -7.29
N ASP A 79 9.91 8.92 -7.90
CA ASP A 79 8.94 8.97 -9.01
C ASP A 79 7.61 9.67 -8.69
N VAL A 80 7.00 10.21 -9.76
CA VAL A 80 5.58 10.55 -9.82
C VAL A 80 4.84 9.50 -10.65
N ILE A 81 3.79 8.91 -10.10
CA ILE A 81 2.89 7.98 -10.77
C ILE A 81 1.55 8.69 -10.98
N ILE A 82 1.11 8.80 -12.23
CA ILE A 82 -0.11 9.52 -12.59
C ILE A 82 -1.18 8.50 -12.97
N HIS A 83 -2.30 8.50 -12.26
CA HIS A 83 -3.43 7.61 -12.54
C HIS A 83 -4.48 8.32 -13.42
N ARG A 84 -5.26 7.54 -14.17
CA ARG A 84 -6.51 7.97 -14.83
C ARG A 84 -7.67 7.96 -13.84
N GLU A 85 -8.84 8.40 -14.27
CA GLU A 85 -10.06 8.40 -13.45
C GLU A 85 -10.53 6.99 -13.10
N ASP A 86 -10.27 6.00 -13.97
CA ASP A 86 -10.50 4.56 -13.73
C ASP A 86 -9.48 3.93 -12.76
N GLY A 87 -8.50 4.70 -12.28
CA GLY A 87 -7.44 4.25 -11.37
C GLY A 87 -6.25 3.57 -12.06
N THR A 88 -6.30 3.33 -13.37
CA THR A 88 -5.16 2.78 -14.12
C THR A 88 -4.00 3.78 -14.19
N ILE A 89 -2.77 3.30 -14.38
CA ILE A 89 -1.62 4.19 -14.53
C ILE A 89 -1.64 4.78 -15.95
N ARG A 90 -1.68 6.12 -16.02
CA ARG A 90 -1.55 6.89 -17.25
C ARG A 90 -0.08 7.07 -17.65
N ASP A 91 0.75 7.42 -16.67
CA ASP A 91 2.09 7.95 -16.93
C ASP A 91 2.98 7.87 -15.67
N ARG A 92 4.30 7.89 -15.86
CA ARG A 92 5.32 7.88 -14.80
C ARG A 92 6.43 8.87 -15.13
N ILE A 93 6.81 9.68 -14.15
CA ILE A 93 7.91 10.64 -14.27
C ILE A 93 8.99 10.27 -13.25
N ASN A 94 10.19 9.94 -13.73
CA ASN A 94 11.33 9.56 -12.91
C ASN A 94 12.12 10.80 -12.45
N TYR A 95 12.53 10.82 -11.18
CA TYR A 95 13.37 11.85 -10.55
C TYR A 95 14.49 11.26 -9.67
N GLU A 96 14.70 9.95 -9.72
CA GLU A 96 15.84 9.27 -9.10
C GLU A 96 17.17 9.65 -9.76
#